data_AF-A0A7S0B2E3-F1
#
_entry.id   AF-A0A7S0B2E3-F1
#
_cell.length_a   1.000
_cell.length_b   1.000
_cell.length_c   1.000
_cell.angle_alpha   90.00
_cell.angle_beta   90.00
_cell.angle_gamma   90.00
#
_symmetry.space_group_name_H-M   'P 1'
#
loop_
_entity.id
_entity.type
_entity.pdbx_description
1 polymer ?
#
loop_
_entity_poly.entity_id
_entity_poly.type
_entity_poly.pdbx_seq_one_letter_code
_entity_poly.pdbx_strand_id
1 'polypeptide(L)'
;MSAACGLTWNPDTICDGKRAEGRAQWCVEHCGLSEEAARQRVMGEFPAQFGAAAPLLWDPNVDCDGILAGARAKWCTENLGFSEDEAQRKVMTEFPGQFRGSAGADRTAASSGSPWDPYVLC
;
A
#
# COMPACT_ATOMS: atom_id res chain seq x y z
N MET A 1 8.05 -6.48 25.58
CA MET A 1 8.01 -7.57 24.58
C MET A 1 7.52 -6.95 23.29
N SER A 2 8.40 -6.71 22.33
CA SER A 2 8.10 -5.99 21.08
C SER A 2 8.25 -6.93 19.89
N ALA A 3 7.39 -6.72 18.87
CA ALA A 3 7.22 -7.42 17.58
C ALA A 3 5.94 -8.28 17.54
N ALA A 4 4.99 -8.16 16.60
CA ALA A 4 4.95 -7.44 15.33
C ALA A 4 3.51 -6.97 15.06
N CYS A 5 3.24 -5.67 15.20
CA CYS A 5 1.95 -5.10 14.78
C CYS A 5 2.02 -4.82 13.28
N GLY A 6 1.36 -5.65 12.47
CA GLY A 6 1.01 -5.29 11.09
C GLY A 6 1.50 -6.22 9.99
N LEU A 7 2.03 -7.42 10.26
CA LEU A 7 2.33 -8.39 9.21
C LEU A 7 1.20 -9.43 9.10
N THR A 8 0.55 -9.54 7.94
CA THR A 8 -0.48 -10.54 7.65
C THR A 8 0.10 -11.64 6.77
N TRP A 9 -0.10 -12.91 7.17
CA TRP A 9 0.37 -14.05 6.37
C TRP A 9 -0.40 -14.12 5.06
N ASN A 10 0.34 -14.29 3.95
CA ASN A 10 -0.25 -14.61 2.67
C ASN A 10 0.64 -15.66 1.95
N PRO A 11 0.15 -16.89 1.72
CA PRO A 11 0.93 -17.96 1.11
C PRO A 11 1.30 -17.69 -0.36
N ASP A 12 0.53 -16.86 -1.06
CA ASP A 12 0.74 -16.50 -2.47
C ASP A 12 1.73 -15.34 -2.66
N THR A 13 2.12 -14.65 -1.59
CA THR A 13 3.07 -13.56 -1.65
C THR A 13 4.41 -14.04 -2.22
N ILE A 14 4.97 -13.29 -3.18
CA ILE A 14 6.27 -13.62 -3.76
C ILE A 14 7.38 -13.06 -2.88
N CYS A 15 8.14 -13.97 -2.27
CA CYS A 15 9.33 -13.72 -1.46
C CYS A 15 10.56 -14.20 -2.23
N ASP A 16 11.46 -13.28 -2.58
CA ASP A 16 12.72 -13.62 -3.26
C ASP A 16 12.52 -14.45 -4.55
N GLY A 17 11.50 -14.09 -5.34
CA GLY A 17 11.13 -14.77 -6.58
C GLY A 17 10.44 -16.14 -6.40
N LYS A 18 10.13 -16.55 -5.17
CA LYS A 18 9.40 -17.80 -4.85
C LYS A 18 8.17 -17.49 -4.00
N ARG A 19 7.18 -18.38 -3.98
CA ARG A 19 6.01 -18.22 -3.09
C ARG A 19 6.42 -18.29 -1.62
N ALA A 20 5.76 -17.48 -0.81
CA ALA A 20 5.87 -17.46 0.65
C ALA A 20 5.66 -18.86 1.25
N GLU A 21 4.67 -19.58 0.76
CA GLU A 21 4.40 -20.96 1.16
C GLU A 21 5.58 -21.90 0.90
N GLY A 22 6.17 -21.84 -0.30
CA GLY A 22 7.33 -22.67 -0.63
C GLY A 22 8.56 -22.35 0.24
N ARG A 23 8.72 -21.09 0.66
CA ARG A 23 9.77 -20.70 1.61
C ARG A 23 9.47 -21.19 3.02
N ALA A 24 8.22 -21.14 3.45
CA ALA A 24 7.81 -21.66 4.76
C ALA A 24 7.98 -23.19 4.83
N GLN A 25 7.62 -23.93 3.78
CA GLN A 25 7.88 -25.37 3.68
C GLN A 25 9.37 -25.69 3.79
N TRP A 26 10.22 -24.94 3.07
CA TRP A 26 11.68 -25.11 3.17
C TRP A 26 12.18 -24.91 4.61
N CYS A 27 11.65 -23.92 5.34
CA CYS A 27 11.98 -23.70 6.75
C CYS A 27 11.54 -24.85 7.66
N VAL A 28 10.40 -25.49 7.38
CA VAL A 28 9.95 -26.68 8.12
C VAL A 28 10.92 -27.84 7.88
N GLU A 29 11.24 -28.12 6.62
CA GLU A 29 12.05 -29.28 6.22
C GLU A 29 13.53 -29.15 6.58
N HIS A 30 14.11 -27.96 6.40
CA HIS A 30 15.56 -27.76 6.54
C HIS A 30 15.98 -27.11 7.86
N CYS A 31 15.11 -26.31 8.48
CA CYS A 31 15.41 -25.68 9.78
C CYS A 31 14.73 -26.41 10.94
N GLY A 32 13.89 -27.43 10.67
CA GLY A 32 13.14 -28.13 11.70
C GLY A 32 12.16 -27.23 12.45
N LEU A 33 11.72 -26.14 11.82
CA LEU A 33 10.78 -25.20 12.41
C LEU A 33 9.35 -25.75 12.31
N SER A 34 8.51 -25.46 13.31
CA SER A 34 7.06 -25.65 13.17
C SER A 34 6.53 -24.73 12.07
N GLU A 35 5.43 -25.12 11.42
CA GLU A 35 4.79 -24.34 10.35
C GLU A 35 4.52 -22.88 10.76
N GLU A 36 4.10 -22.67 12.00
CA GLU A 36 3.85 -21.37 12.62
C GLU A 36 5.14 -20.52 12.71
N ALA A 37 6.22 -21.13 13.20
CA ALA A 37 7.52 -20.49 13.35
C ALA A 37 8.17 -20.22 11.99
N ALA A 38 7.97 -21.11 11.00
CA ALA A 38 8.39 -20.92 9.63
C ALA A 38 7.69 -19.70 8.99
N ARG A 39 6.37 -19.57 9.17
CA ARG A 39 5.61 -18.39 8.70
C ARG A 39 6.15 -17.10 9.32
N GLN A 40 6.34 -17.08 10.65
CA GLN A 40 6.90 -15.92 11.35
C GLN A 40 8.31 -15.59 10.87
N ARG A 41 9.13 -16.60 10.60
CA ARG A 41 10.47 -16.42 10.05
C ARG A 41 10.42 -15.76 8.68
N VAL A 42 9.57 -16.25 7.79
CA VAL A 42 9.38 -15.69 6.44
C VAL A 42 8.82 -14.27 6.50
N MET A 43 7.85 -14.00 7.36
CA MET A 43 7.36 -12.64 7.62
C MET A 43 8.44 -11.70 8.12
N GLY A 44 9.32 -12.18 9.01
CA GLY A 44 10.43 -11.41 9.54
C GLY A 44 11.56 -11.19 8.54
N GLU A 45 11.78 -12.13 7.61
CA GLU A 45 12.75 -11.98 6.51
C GLU A 45 12.24 -11.03 5.43
N PHE A 46 10.92 -11.01 5.17
CA PHE A 46 10.31 -10.19 4.11
C PHE A 46 9.18 -9.29 4.64
N PRO A 47 9.42 -8.45 5.66
CA PRO A 47 8.35 -7.66 6.29
C PRO A 47 7.70 -6.67 5.31
N ALA A 48 8.40 -6.26 4.26
CA ALA A 48 7.82 -5.42 3.20
C ALA A 48 6.77 -6.17 2.35
N GLN A 49 6.87 -7.49 2.24
CA GLN A 49 5.97 -8.33 1.45
C GLN A 49 4.77 -8.83 2.26
N PHE A 50 4.93 -8.95 3.57
CA PHE A 50 3.87 -9.36 4.50
C PHE A 50 3.27 -8.20 5.28
N GLY A 51 3.83 -7.00 5.15
CA GLY A 51 3.28 -5.81 5.78
C GLY A 51 1.90 -5.53 5.23
N ALA A 52 0.90 -5.52 6.10
CA ALA A 52 -0.14 -4.53 5.96
C ALA A 52 0.61 -3.21 5.89
N ALA A 53 0.56 -2.52 4.75
CA ALA A 53 1.13 -1.20 4.58
C ALA A 53 0.87 -0.44 5.88
N ALA A 54 1.94 -0.10 6.61
CA ALA A 54 1.85 0.63 7.89
C ALA A 54 0.77 1.69 7.71
N PRO A 55 -0.26 1.78 8.58
CA PRO A 55 -1.55 2.34 8.21
C PRO A 55 -1.34 3.67 7.51
N LEU A 56 -1.37 3.61 6.18
CA LEU A 56 -1.27 4.77 5.34
C LEU A 56 -2.60 5.43 5.60
N LEU A 57 -2.56 6.49 6.42
CA LEU A 57 -3.79 7.13 6.82
C LEU A 57 -4.37 7.75 5.55
N TRP A 58 -5.52 7.24 5.11
CA TRP A 58 -6.19 7.79 3.94
C TRP A 58 -6.47 9.26 4.18
N ASP A 59 -5.96 10.10 3.28
CA ASP A 59 -6.36 11.49 3.19
C ASP A 59 -6.67 11.79 1.72
N PRO A 60 -7.95 12.07 1.38
CA PRO A 60 -8.35 12.36 0.01
C PRO A 60 -7.76 13.66 -0.54
N ASN A 61 -7.17 14.51 0.32
CA ASN A 61 -6.60 15.80 -0.06
C ASN A 61 -5.09 15.75 -0.29
N VAL A 62 -4.46 14.59 -0.14
CA VAL A 62 -3.04 14.40 -0.46
C VAL A 62 -2.83 14.58 -1.95
N ASP A 63 -1.81 15.35 -2.33
CA ASP A 63 -1.40 15.50 -3.72
C ASP A 63 -0.63 14.25 -4.19
N CYS A 64 -1.23 13.54 -5.13
CA CYS A 64 -0.65 12.40 -5.82
C CYS A 64 -0.32 12.83 -7.26
N ASP A 65 0.88 13.37 -7.46
CA ASP A 65 1.40 13.76 -8.78
C ASP A 65 0.50 14.80 -9.49
N GLY A 66 0.11 15.84 -8.75
CA GLY A 66 -0.76 16.91 -9.24
C GLY A 66 -2.26 16.56 -9.29
N ILE A 67 -2.65 15.37 -8.81
CA ILE A 67 -4.04 14.94 -8.68
C ILE A 67 -4.32 14.61 -7.21
N LEU A 68 -5.43 15.10 -6.66
CA LEU A 68 -5.84 14.74 -5.31
C LEU A 68 -6.09 13.23 -5.19
N ALA A 69 -5.61 12.63 -4.10
CA ALA A 69 -5.82 11.23 -3.79
C ALA A 69 -7.28 10.78 -3.95
N GLY A 70 -8.23 11.59 -3.48
CA GLY A 70 -9.66 11.34 -3.65
C GLY A 70 -10.13 11.35 -5.10
N ALA A 71 -9.60 12.25 -5.93
CA ALA A 71 -9.91 12.29 -7.36
C ALA A 71 -9.34 11.06 -8.09
N ARG A 72 -8.13 10.61 -7.71
CA ARG A 72 -7.52 9.39 -8.23
C ARG A 72 -8.30 8.13 -7.80
N ALA A 73 -8.72 8.05 -6.53
CA ALA A 73 -9.55 6.94 -6.05
C ALA A 73 -10.90 6.90 -6.78
N LYS A 74 -11.55 8.06 -6.97
CA LYS A 74 -12.78 8.16 -7.76
C LYS A 74 -12.56 7.67 -9.19
N TRP A 75 -11.48 8.08 -9.85
CA TRP A 75 -11.13 7.58 -11.18
C TRP A 75 -10.97 6.05 -11.19
N CYS A 76 -10.34 5.46 -10.17
CA CYS A 76 -10.23 4.02 -10.03
C CYS A 76 -11.60 3.33 -9.87
N THR A 77 -12.55 3.92 -9.14
CA THR A 77 -13.92 3.38 -9.05
C THR A 77 -14.66 3.43 -10.40
N GLU A 78 -14.53 4.53 -11.14
CA GLU A 78 -15.28 4.77 -12.38
C GLU A 78 -14.70 4.02 -13.60
N ASN A 79 -13.37 3.88 -13.68
CA ASN A 79 -12.69 3.34 -14.86
C ASN A 79 -12.21 1.90 -14.68
N LEU A 80 -11.85 1.52 -13.45
CA LEU A 80 -11.34 0.18 -13.15
C LEU A 80 -12.38 -0.70 -12.44
N GLY A 81 -13.54 -0.13 -12.08
CA GLY A 81 -14.61 -0.85 -11.39
C GLY A 81 -14.23 -1.27 -9.96
N PHE A 82 -13.22 -0.63 -9.37
CA PHE A 82 -12.81 -0.93 -7.99
C PHE A 82 -13.84 -0.42 -6.98
N SER A 83 -13.94 -1.10 -5.84
CA SER A 83 -14.64 -0.57 -4.68
C SER A 83 -13.86 0.60 -4.08
N GLU A 84 -14.51 1.49 -3.33
CA GLU A 84 -13.86 2.66 -2.72
C GLU A 84 -12.63 2.27 -1.89
N ASP A 85 -12.75 1.28 -1.01
CA ASP A 85 -11.63 0.78 -0.19
C ASP A 85 -10.47 0.20 -1.03
N GLU A 86 -10.79 -0.42 -2.16
CA GLU A 86 -9.80 -0.98 -3.08
C GLU A 86 -9.10 0.10 -3.91
N ALA A 87 -9.85 1.11 -4.33
CA ALA A 87 -9.33 2.31 -4.98
C ALA A 87 -8.39 3.09 -4.05
N GLN A 88 -8.78 3.30 -2.79
CA GLN A 88 -7.94 3.95 -1.78
C GLN A 88 -6.63 3.18 -1.57
N ARG A 89 -6.72 1.87 -1.36
CA ARG A 89 -5.54 0.99 -1.21
C ARG A 89 -4.64 1.02 -2.44
N LYS A 90 -5.20 1.07 -3.64
CA LYS A 90 -4.43 1.21 -4.89
C LYS A 90 -3.67 2.53 -4.94
N VAL A 91 -4.31 3.65 -4.62
CA VAL A 91 -3.66 4.98 -4.59
C VAL A 91 -2.56 5.03 -3.53
N MET A 92 -2.83 4.50 -2.34
CA MET A 92 -1.83 4.40 -1.28
C MET A 92 -0.62 3.53 -1.67
N THR A 93 -0.85 2.49 -2.47
CA THR A 93 0.20 1.61 -3.00
C THR A 93 1.00 2.29 -4.10
N GLU A 94 0.36 3.12 -4.94
CA GLU A 94 1.02 3.90 -6.00
C GLU A 94 1.87 5.03 -5.40
N PHE A 95 1.42 5.67 -4.31
CA PHE A 95 2.06 6.84 -3.71
C PHE A 95 2.37 6.68 -2.21
N PRO A 96 3.10 5.62 -1.79
CA PRO A 96 3.27 5.31 -0.38
C PRO A 96 4.03 6.39 0.39
N GLY A 97 4.84 7.20 -0.28
CA GLY A 97 5.54 8.34 0.32
C GLY A 97 4.62 9.47 0.77
N GLN A 98 3.48 9.65 0.10
CA GLN A 98 2.55 10.76 0.37
C GLN A 98 1.61 10.48 1.55
N PHE A 99 1.37 9.19 1.85
CA PHE A 99 0.52 8.76 2.96
C PHE A 99 1.31 8.30 4.19
N ARG A 100 2.65 8.36 4.14
CA ARG A 100 3.48 8.23 5.34
C ARG A 100 3.34 9.50 6.15
N GLY A 101 2.61 9.43 7.26
CA GLY A 101 2.22 10.55 8.11
C GLY A 101 3.23 11.69 8.17
N SER A 102 2.97 12.75 7.40
CA SER A 102 3.63 14.03 7.59
C SER A 102 2.87 14.76 8.69
N ALA A 103 3.43 14.69 9.90
CA ALA A 103 3.13 15.68 10.92
C ALA A 103 3.54 17.06 10.38
N GLY A 104 2.55 17.83 9.92
CA GLY A 104 2.63 19.28 9.74
C GLY A 104 3.24 19.77 8.44
N ALA A 105 2.38 20.15 7.49
CA ALA A 105 2.60 21.32 6.64
C ALA A 105 1.24 21.90 6.23
N ASP A 106 0.72 22.70 7.16
CA ASP A 106 -0.06 23.92 6.95
C ASP A 106 -1.22 23.94 5.93
N ARG A 107 -2.43 23.95 6.51
CA ARG A 107 -3.62 24.52 5.89
C ARG A 107 -3.45 26.05 5.87
N THR A 108 -3.24 26.67 4.71
CA THR A 108 -4.00 27.84 4.19
C THR A 108 -3.35 28.51 2.99
N ALA A 109 -4.16 28.70 1.93
CA ALA A 109 -4.23 29.82 0.98
C ALA A 109 -4.62 29.26 -0.41
N ALA A 110 -5.91 29.20 -0.72
CA ALA A 110 -6.66 30.28 -1.39
C ALA A 110 -6.33 30.38 -2.89
N SER A 111 -7.30 29.93 -3.70
CA SER A 111 -7.76 30.50 -4.96
C SER A 111 -6.76 31.25 -5.84
N SER A 112 -6.51 30.74 -7.06
CA SER A 112 -6.86 31.39 -8.34
C SER A 112 -6.04 30.80 -9.50
N GLY A 113 -6.73 30.30 -10.54
CA GLY A 113 -6.20 29.99 -11.87
C GLY A 113 -5.63 28.57 -12.02
N SER A 114 -6.06 27.70 -12.93
CA SER A 114 -7.06 27.76 -13.99
C SER A 114 -7.59 26.33 -14.22
N PRO A 115 -8.82 26.19 -14.71
CA PRO A 115 -9.44 24.89 -14.99
C PRO A 115 -8.76 24.24 -16.20
N TRP A 116 -8.39 22.98 -16.07
CA TRP A 116 -8.07 22.16 -17.24
C TRP A 116 -9.38 21.98 -18.03
N ASP A 117 -9.49 22.70 -19.15
CA ASP A 117 -10.58 22.60 -20.11
C ASP A 117 -10.24 21.53 -21.16
N PRO A 118 -11.07 20.49 -21.34
CA PRO A 118 -10.74 19.36 -22.20
C PRO A 118 -10.93 19.61 -23.71
N TYR A 119 -11.13 20.85 -24.20
CA TYR A 119 -11.39 21.14 -25.62
C TYR A 119 -10.41 22.07 -26.35
N VAL A 120 -9.20 22.31 -25.84
CA VAL A 120 -8.17 23.09 -26.58
C VAL A 120 -7.23 22.18 -27.38
N LEU A 121 -7.70 21.74 -28.55
CA LEU A 121 -6.89 21.20 -29.65
C LEU A 121 -7.24 21.98 -30.94
N CYS A 122 -6.47 23.04 -31.19
CA CYS A 122 -6.18 23.66 -32.49
C CYS A 122 -4.98 24.61 -32.30
#